data_AF-A0A6J4T8W0-F1
#
_entry.id   AF-A0A6J4T8W0-F1
#
_cell.length_a   1.000
_cell.length_b   1.000
_cell.length_c   1.000
_cell.angle_alpha   90.00
_cell.angle_beta   90.00
_cell.angle_gamma   90.00
#
_symmetry.space_group_name_H-M   'P 1'
#
loop_
_entity.id
_entity.type
_entity.pdbx_description
1 polymer ?
#
loop_
_entity_poly.entity_id
_entity_poly.type
_entity_poly.pdbx_seq_one_letter_code
_entity_poly.pdbx_strand_id
1 'polypeptide(L)'
;DWSGGTRLGDTVKEFVDVWGQRGMARGAVVVLLSDGWDRGDVEVLADAMRRIHRLAHSVIWVNPLKAAPGYRPLARGMAAALPYVDVFLSGHNFESLQELSYAVAGASGRGGAR
;
A
#
# COMPACT_ATOMS: atom_id res chain seq x y z
N ASP A 1 -20.21 10.22 11.37
CA ASP A 1 -19.02 10.86 11.95
C ASP A 1 -17.77 10.33 11.25
N TRP A 2 -17.35 10.95 10.14
CA TRP A 2 -16.15 10.60 9.36
C TRP A 2 -14.85 11.15 10.01
N SER A 3 -14.95 11.64 11.25
CA SER A 3 -13.90 12.32 12.00
C SER A 3 -13.01 11.38 12.83
N GLY A 4 -13.29 10.07 12.83
CA GLY A 4 -12.52 9.01 13.47
C GLY A 4 -11.55 8.36 12.50
N GLY A 5 -10.38 8.96 12.26
CA GLY A 5 -9.39 8.51 11.28
C GLY A 5 -9.14 7.00 11.26
N THR A 6 -8.85 6.47 10.07
CA THR A 6 -8.68 5.04 9.78
C THR A 6 -7.59 4.43 10.65
N ARG A 7 -7.88 3.27 11.26
CA ARG A 7 -6.89 2.40 11.91
C ARG A 7 -6.20 1.55 10.85
N LEU A 8 -5.42 2.20 9.99
CA LEU A 8 -4.85 1.60 8.78
C LEU A 8 -3.98 0.39 9.13
N GLY A 9 -3.13 0.50 10.15
CA GLY A 9 -2.30 -0.61 10.62
C GLY A 9 -3.11 -1.85 10.98
N ASP A 10 -4.23 -1.68 11.69
CA ASP A 10 -5.06 -2.82 12.09
C ASP A 10 -5.76 -3.47 10.89
N THR A 11 -6.25 -2.69 9.94
CA THR A 11 -6.85 -3.22 8.69
C THR A 11 -5.83 -4.00 7.87
N VAL A 12 -4.62 -3.46 7.71
CA VAL A 12 -3.54 -4.14 6.97
C VAL A 12 -3.11 -5.41 7.71
N LYS A 13 -3.00 -5.36 9.04
CA LYS A 13 -2.69 -6.53 9.87
C LYS A 13 -3.75 -7.63 9.70
N GLU A 14 -5.02 -7.28 9.78
CA GLU A 14 -6.13 -8.22 9.59
C GLU A 14 -6.09 -8.87 8.21
N PHE A 15 -5.87 -8.08 7.16
CA PHE A 15 -5.71 -8.62 5.80
C PHE A 15 -4.58 -9.65 5.73
N VAL A 16 -3.42 -9.34 6.31
CA VAL A 16 -2.27 -10.27 6.33
C VAL A 16 -2.55 -11.52 7.15
N ASP A 17 -3.24 -11.39 8.27
CA ASP A 17 -3.54 -12.53 9.15
C ASP A 17 -4.55 -13.50 8.51
N VAL A 18 -5.55 -12.96 7.81
CA VAL A 18 -6.58 -13.76 7.15
C VAL A 18 -6.10 -14.32 5.80
N TRP A 19 -5.41 -13.50 5.00
CA TRP A 19 -5.09 -13.83 3.60
C TRP A 19 -3.60 -14.00 3.31
N GLY A 20 -2.75 -14.04 4.33
CA GLY A 20 -1.29 -14.08 4.22
C GLY A 20 -0.71 -15.39 3.68
N GLN A 21 0.08 -16.09 4.49
CA GLN A 21 1.03 -17.11 4.00
C GLN A 21 0.43 -18.28 3.20
N ARG A 22 -0.85 -18.60 3.41
CA ARG A 22 -1.59 -19.64 2.68
C ARG A 22 -2.77 -19.09 1.87
N GLY A 23 -2.88 -17.76 1.78
CA GLY A 23 -4.02 -17.07 1.17
C GLY A 23 -3.62 -16.21 -0.03
N MET A 24 -4.53 -15.33 -0.42
CA MET A 24 -4.46 -14.50 -1.63
C MET A 24 -3.24 -13.58 -1.71
N ALA A 25 -2.60 -13.23 -0.58
CA ALA A 25 -1.49 -12.27 -0.59
C ALA A 25 -0.19 -12.84 -1.18
N ARG A 26 0.01 -14.17 -1.17
CA ARG A 26 1.26 -14.77 -1.65
C ARG A 26 1.37 -14.67 -3.18
N GLY A 27 2.40 -13.95 -3.66
CA GLY A 27 2.63 -13.73 -5.09
C GLY A 27 1.67 -12.72 -5.73
N ALA A 28 0.79 -12.08 -4.96
CA ALA A 28 -0.14 -11.10 -5.49
C ALA A 28 0.50 -9.73 -5.72
N VAL A 29 -0.13 -8.93 -6.58
CA VAL A 29 0.06 -7.48 -6.59
C VAL A 29 -0.93 -6.89 -5.59
N VAL A 30 -0.44 -6.28 -4.52
CA VAL A 30 -1.26 -5.65 -3.49
C VAL A 30 -1.29 -4.15 -3.72
N VAL A 31 -2.49 -3.59 -3.91
CA VAL A 31 -2.69 -2.16 -4.14
C VAL A 31 -3.34 -1.54 -2.90
N LEU A 32 -2.67 -0.57 -2.27
CA LEU A 32 -3.19 0.21 -1.15
C LEU A 32 -3.56 1.61 -1.64
N LEU A 33 -4.83 2.01 -1.45
CA LEU A 33 -5.31 3.36 -1.75
C LEU A 33 -5.51 4.10 -0.44
N SER A 34 -4.56 4.97 -0.07
CA SER A 34 -4.58 5.66 1.22
C SER A 34 -3.68 6.90 1.21
N ASP A 35 -4.02 7.90 2.02
CA ASP A 35 -3.16 9.04 2.30
C ASP A 35 -2.10 8.75 3.41
N GLY A 36 -2.20 7.58 4.05
CA GLY A 36 -1.30 7.13 5.10
C GLY A 36 -1.53 7.79 6.46
N TRP A 37 -2.69 8.43 6.65
CA TRP A 37 -3.12 8.85 7.98
C TRP A 37 -3.55 7.62 8.79
N ASP A 38 -2.84 7.34 9.88
CA ASP A 38 -3.16 6.28 10.82
C ASP A 38 -3.22 6.84 12.25
N ARG A 39 -4.24 6.45 13.00
CA ARG A 39 -4.40 6.79 14.43
C ARG A 39 -4.03 5.63 15.36
N GLY A 40 -3.80 4.45 14.81
CA GLY A 40 -3.34 3.28 15.56
C GLY A 40 -1.87 3.35 15.95
N ASP A 41 -1.37 2.24 16.46
CA ASP A 41 0.06 2.06 16.71
C ASP A 41 0.81 1.94 15.38
N VAL A 42 1.80 2.82 15.19
CA VAL A 42 2.60 2.88 13.97
C VAL A 42 3.42 1.61 13.75
N GLU A 43 3.81 0.92 14.83
CA GLU A 43 4.56 -0.32 14.75
C GLU A 43 3.70 -1.45 14.20
N VAL A 44 2.39 -1.45 14.49
CA VAL A 44 1.45 -2.42 13.90
C VAL A 44 1.41 -2.28 12.39
N LEU A 45 1.35 -1.04 11.86
CA LEU A 45 1.39 -0.80 10.43
C LEU A 45 2.75 -1.20 9.83
N ALA A 46 3.85 -0.80 10.46
CA ALA A 46 5.20 -1.13 9.98
C ALA A 46 5.41 -2.64 9.87
N ASP A 47 5.00 -3.41 10.88
CA ASP A 47 5.12 -4.86 10.91
C ASP A 47 4.22 -5.53 9.87
N ALA A 48 2.97 -5.05 9.73
CA ALA A 48 2.05 -5.57 8.73
C ALA A 48 2.54 -5.30 7.30
N MET A 49 3.04 -4.09 7.02
CA MET A 49 3.62 -3.73 5.73
C MET A 49 4.88 -4.56 5.42
N ARG A 50 5.76 -4.77 6.40
CA ARG A 50 6.93 -5.66 6.26
C ARG A 50 6.51 -7.09 5.91
N ARG A 51 5.41 -7.59 6.48
CA ARG A 51 4.87 -8.92 6.16
C ARG A 51 4.29 -8.97 4.74
N ILE A 52 3.50 -7.96 4.33
CA ILE A 52 2.98 -7.89 2.96
C ILE A 52 4.12 -7.86 1.96
N HIS A 53 5.12 -7.00 2.14
CA HIS A 53 6.22 -6.86 1.20
C HIS A 53 7.01 -8.16 0.98
N ARG A 54 7.11 -9.02 2.01
CA ARG A 54 7.72 -10.36 1.85
C ARG A 54 6.82 -11.39 1.16
N LEU A 55 5.50 -11.22 1.21
CA LEU A 55 4.54 -12.19 0.69
C LEU A 55 4.08 -11.85 -0.73
N ALA A 56 3.81 -10.56 -0.98
CA ALA A 56 3.36 -10.04 -2.24
C ALA A 56 4.46 -10.13 -3.29
N HIS A 57 4.07 -10.25 -4.54
CA HIS A 57 4.97 -10.01 -5.66
C HIS A 57 5.32 -8.52 -5.78
N SER A 58 4.36 -7.63 -5.51
CA SER A 58 4.59 -6.19 -5.48
C SER A 58 3.55 -5.47 -4.62
N VAL A 59 3.99 -4.42 -3.92
CA VAL A 59 3.17 -3.51 -3.13
C VAL A 59 3.12 -2.15 -3.80
N ILE A 60 1.94 -1.79 -4.31
CA ILE A 60 1.68 -0.51 -4.95
C ILE A 60 0.88 0.35 -3.98
N TRP A 61 1.36 1.55 -3.69
CA TRP A 61 0.63 2.52 -2.89
C TRP A 61 0.19 3.69 -3.75
N VAL A 62 -1.11 3.93 -3.79
CA VAL A 62 -1.75 5.03 -4.51
C VAL A 62 -2.20 6.06 -3.49
N ASN A 63 -1.54 7.22 -3.47
CA ASN A 63 -1.84 8.27 -2.52
C ASN A 63 -2.57 9.44 -3.20
N PRO A 64 -3.83 9.75 -2.81
CA PRO A 64 -4.63 10.78 -3.46
C PRO A 64 -4.07 12.19 -3.26
N LEU A 65 -3.25 12.41 -2.23
CA LEU A 65 -2.64 13.71 -1.92
C LEU A 65 -1.28 13.92 -2.60
N LYS A 66 -0.71 12.89 -3.24
CA LYS A 66 0.68 12.93 -3.75
C LYS A 66 0.92 14.02 -4.79
N ALA A 67 -0.09 14.38 -5.59
CA ALA A 67 0.05 15.39 -6.63
C ALA A 67 -0.14 16.83 -6.14
N ALA A 68 -0.48 17.03 -4.86
CA ALA A 68 -0.56 18.38 -4.32
C ALA A 68 0.85 19.03 -4.34
N PRO A 69 0.97 20.29 -4.81
CA PRO A 69 2.24 21.02 -4.77
C PRO A 69 2.82 21.04 -3.35
N GLY A 70 4.09 20.65 -3.20
CA GLY A 70 4.76 20.60 -1.90
C GLY A 70 4.36 19.42 -1.02
N TYR A 71 3.62 18.43 -1.53
CA TYR A 71 3.30 17.21 -0.80
C TYR A 71 4.57 16.54 -0.26
N ARG A 72 4.52 16.16 1.02
CA ARG A 72 5.52 15.30 1.66
C ARG A 72 4.79 14.20 2.44
N PRO A 73 5.28 12.94 2.39
CA PRO A 73 4.68 11.80 3.11
C PRO A 73 5.01 11.85 4.62
N LEU A 74 4.57 12.90 5.32
CA LEU A 74 4.91 13.13 6.73
C LEU A 74 3.93 12.47 7.71
N ALA A 75 2.78 11.99 7.22
CA ALA A 75 1.88 11.22 8.05
C ALA A 75 2.64 10.02 8.61
N ARG A 76 2.54 9.78 9.93
CA ARG A 76 3.31 8.75 10.62
C ARG A 76 3.10 7.37 10.00
N GLY A 77 1.86 7.06 9.63
CA GLY A 77 1.53 5.81 8.94
C GLY A 77 2.19 5.71 7.57
N MET A 78 2.15 6.79 6.77
CA MET A 78 2.83 6.85 5.48
C MET A 78 4.34 6.64 5.64
N ALA A 79 4.98 7.33 6.58
CA ALA A 79 6.43 7.22 6.82
C ALA A 79 6.83 5.79 7.24
N ALA A 80 6.00 5.10 8.02
CA ALA A 80 6.23 3.72 8.44
C ALA A 80 5.99 2.70 7.32
N ALA A 81 5.04 2.97 6.42
CA ALA A 81 4.73 2.10 5.29
C ALA A 81 5.71 2.23 4.13
N LEU A 82 6.21 3.45 3.87
CA LEU A 82 6.99 3.80 2.67
C LEU A 82 8.20 2.90 2.40
N PRO A 83 8.98 2.42 3.40
CA PRO A 83 10.10 1.51 3.16
C PRO A 83 9.71 0.15 2.56
N TYR A 84 8.42 -0.21 2.59
CA TYR A 84 7.89 -1.49 2.14
C TYR A 84 6.99 -1.35 0.90
N VAL A 85 6.98 -0.18 0.27
CA VAL A 85 6.24 0.12 -0.96
C VAL A 85 7.19 0.04 -2.15
N ASP A 86 6.85 -0.78 -3.14
CA ASP A 86 7.66 -0.93 -4.35
C ASP A 86 7.35 0.17 -5.38
N VAL A 87 6.07 0.57 -5.47
CA VAL A 87 5.62 1.60 -6.42
C VAL A 87 4.73 2.60 -5.68
N PHE A 88 5.10 3.88 -5.72
CA PHE A 88 4.35 4.97 -5.08
C PHE A 88 3.76 5.91 -6.12
N LEU A 89 2.44 5.81 -6.33
CA LEU A 89 1.70 6.53 -7.36
C LEU A 89 0.82 7.63 -6.77
N SER A 90 0.47 8.60 -7.63
CA SER A 90 -0.60 9.54 -7.31
C SER A 90 -1.96 8.89 -7.55
N GLY A 91 -3.01 9.34 -6.85
CA GLY A 91 -4.36 8.77 -6.95
C GLY A 91 -5.45 9.76 -7.37
N HIS A 92 -5.06 10.89 -7.94
CA HIS A 92 -5.91 12.09 -8.01
C HIS A 92 -6.57 12.37 -9.37
N ASN A 93 -6.28 11.61 -10.43
CA ASN A 93 -6.82 11.86 -11.77
C ASN A 93 -6.90 10.59 -12.64
N PHE A 94 -7.46 10.70 -13.85
CA PHE A 94 -7.62 9.57 -14.77
C PHE A 94 -6.27 9.00 -15.25
N GLU A 95 -5.27 9.86 -15.45
CA GLU A 95 -3.90 9.45 -15.80
C GLU A 95 -3.29 8.55 -14.71
N SER A 96 -3.57 8.84 -13.43
CA SER A 96 -3.18 8.02 -12.29
C SER A 96 -3.76 6.59 -12.36
N LEU A 97 -4.96 6.41 -12.94
CA LEU A 97 -5.54 5.07 -13.16
C LEU A 97 -4.83 4.33 -14.28
N GLN A 98 -4.36 5.04 -15.31
CA GLN A 98 -3.54 4.44 -16.37
C GLN A 98 -2.17 4.02 -15.83
N GLU A 99 -1.51 4.88 -15.04
CA GLU A 99 -0.24 4.54 -14.35
C GLU A 99 -0.40 3.31 -13.45
N LEU A 100 -1.51 3.23 -12.69
CA LEU A 100 -1.82 2.07 -11.87
C LEU A 100 -1.99 0.80 -12.72
N SER A 101 -2.71 0.89 -13.84
CA SER A 101 -2.88 -0.23 -14.77
C SER A 101 -1.54 -0.74 -15.29
N TYR A 102 -0.65 0.15 -15.72
CA TYR A 102 0.69 -0.21 -16.18
C TYR A 102 1.54 -0.82 -15.06
N ALA A 103 1.48 -0.29 -13.84
CA ALA A 103 2.21 -0.83 -12.70
C ALA A 103 1.75 -2.26 -12.34
N VAL A 104 0.44 -2.52 -12.36
CA VAL A 104 -0.14 -3.85 -12.12
C VAL A 104 0.25 -4.82 -13.23
N ALA A 105 0.17 -4.41 -14.50
CA ALA A 105 0.55 -5.24 -15.65
C ALA A 105 2.06 -5.58 -15.63
N GLY A 106 2.91 -4.59 -15.36
CA GLY A 106 4.36 -4.77 -15.26
C GLY A 106 4.79 -5.65 -14.09
N ALA A 107 4.08 -5.60 -12.97
CA ALA A 107 4.29 -6.51 -11.85
C ALA A 107 3.88 -7.95 -12.24
N SER A 108 2.70 -8.14 -12.83
CA SER A 108 2.23 -9.47 -13.28
C SER A 108 3.18 -10.14 -14.29
N GLY A 109 3.84 -9.37 -15.17
CA GLY A 109 4.76 -9.89 -16.18
C GLY A 109 6.14 -10.36 -15.66
N ARG A 110 6.61 -9.82 -14.53
CA ARG A 110 7.94 -10.18 -13.96
C ARG A 110 7.95 -11.50 -13.19
N GLY A 111 6.77 -12.01 -12.80
CA GLY A 111 6.61 -13.26 -12.06
C GLY A 111 6.63 -14.54 -12.89
N GLY A 112 6.47 -14.45 -14.23
CA GLY A 112 6.34 -15.62 -15.11
C GLY A 112 7.64 -16.21 -15.66
N ALA A 113 8.79 -15.59 -15.37
CA ALA A 113 10.10 -15.98 -15.93
C ALA A 113 11.04 -16.67 -14.91
N ARG A 114 10.49 -17.33 -13.88
CA ARG A 114 11.26 -18.07 -12.87
C ARG A 114 10.80 -19.51 -12.73
#